data_AF-A0A2D5YY05-F1
#
_entry.id   AF-A0A2D5YY05-F1
#
_cell.length_a   1.000
_cell.length_b   1.000
_cell.length_c   1.000
_cell.angle_alpha   90.00
_cell.angle_beta   90.00
_cell.angle_gamma   90.00
#
_symmetry.space_group_name_H-M   'P 1'
#
loop_
_entity.id
_entity.type
_entity.pdbx_description
1 polymer ?
#
loop_
_entity_poly.entity_id
_entity_poly.type
_entity_poly.pdbx_seq_one_letter_code
_entity_poly.pdbx_strand_id
1 'polypeptide(L)'
;MNTGGVKWRDTGWTTAIGLMLMTWCGCSGPGRVDVDGGSLPSRFEIELRALQADQRQVYYVLESDGMLSYGGGREAGMRAAEPVGHLTDEQRLELWQIIVDYKLLEAEGSFMAASARAQYDVRLRAGSHRHHFNTVDDRVPGLAELDMAMFAMQAKMRFGGGDARTAVGRRRAAQTVGGAGRGNLMGRDLD
;
A
#
# COMPACT_ATOMS: atom_id res chain seq x y z
N MET A 1 62.86 -30.39 -45.02
CA MET A 1 63.27 -29.10 -45.61
C MET A 1 63.08 -28.02 -44.55
N ASN A 2 64.18 -27.36 -44.23
CA ASN A 2 64.33 -26.13 -43.43
C ASN A 2 63.63 -24.98 -44.20
N THR A 3 62.96 -23.99 -43.61
CA THR A 3 63.46 -22.81 -42.87
C THR A 3 62.19 -22.08 -42.36
N GLY A 4 62.13 -21.29 -41.30
CA GLY A 4 63.07 -20.38 -40.66
C GLY A 4 62.20 -19.35 -39.92
N GLY A 5 62.54 -19.07 -38.66
CA GLY A 5 61.81 -18.10 -37.85
C GLY A 5 62.04 -16.66 -38.30
N VAL A 6 61.12 -15.77 -37.94
CA VAL A 6 61.35 -14.33 -37.91
C VAL A 6 60.84 -13.79 -36.56
N LYS A 7 61.77 -13.17 -35.83
CA LYS A 7 61.60 -12.38 -34.61
C LYS A 7 61.59 -10.89 -35.00
N TRP A 8 61.36 -10.01 -34.01
CA TRP A 8 61.43 -8.53 -34.03
C TRP A 8 60.07 -7.87 -34.37
N ARG A 9 59.54 -6.87 -33.64
CA ARG A 9 60.11 -5.96 -32.63
C ARG A 9 58.96 -5.31 -31.85
N ASP A 10 59.21 -5.07 -30.57
CA ASP A 10 58.48 -4.12 -29.73
C ASP A 10 58.46 -2.72 -30.37
N THR A 11 57.30 -2.06 -30.35
CA THR A 11 57.22 -0.60 -30.40
C THR A 11 56.01 -0.16 -29.58
N GLY A 12 56.30 0.35 -28.39
CA GLY A 12 55.29 0.81 -27.44
C GLY A 12 54.55 2.04 -27.96
N TRP A 13 53.26 2.07 -27.67
CA TRP A 13 52.49 3.30 -27.52
C TRP A 13 51.77 3.20 -26.18
N THR A 14 52.40 3.76 -25.16
CA THR A 14 51.80 4.09 -23.87
C THR A 14 50.72 5.13 -24.10
N THR A 15 49.50 4.69 -24.39
CA THR A 15 48.33 5.53 -24.21
C THR A 15 47.97 5.46 -22.72
N ALA A 16 48.56 6.38 -21.96
CA ALA A 16 48.11 6.69 -20.62
C ALA A 16 46.69 7.26 -20.70
N ILE A 17 45.68 6.37 -20.66
CA ILE A 17 44.31 6.76 -20.34
C ILE A 17 44.19 6.62 -18.83
N GLY A 18 44.39 7.75 -18.16
CA GLY A 18 43.86 7.93 -16.82
C GLY A 18 42.34 7.86 -16.90
N LEU A 19 41.77 6.79 -16.34
CA LEU A 19 40.42 6.78 -15.80
C LEU A 19 40.59 6.52 -14.30
N MET A 20 40.66 7.59 -13.51
CA MET A 20 39.52 8.03 -12.69
C MET A 20 38.79 6.86 -12.02
N LEU A 21 39.12 6.66 -10.75
CA LEU A 21 38.15 6.45 -9.67
C LEU A 21 36.94 5.59 -10.08
N MET A 22 37.11 4.27 -10.04
CA MET A 22 36.02 3.39 -9.62
C MET A 22 35.83 3.61 -8.11
N THR A 23 35.30 4.78 -7.77
CA THR A 23 34.71 5.06 -6.48
C THR A 23 33.73 3.93 -6.22
N TRP A 24 33.96 3.23 -5.11
CA TRP A 24 32.99 2.34 -4.49
C TRP A 24 31.57 2.84 -4.79
N CYS A 25 30.87 2.15 -5.68
CA CYS A 25 29.43 2.06 -5.55
C CYS A 25 29.22 1.31 -4.24
N GLY A 26 29.22 2.06 -3.13
CA GLY A 26 28.52 1.68 -1.94
C GLY A 26 27.06 1.59 -2.36
N CYS A 27 26.68 0.43 -2.91
CA CYS A 27 25.34 -0.08 -2.75
C CYS A 27 25.14 -0.17 -1.23
N SER A 28 24.73 0.95 -0.65
CA SER A 28 23.77 0.96 0.43
C SER A 28 22.59 0.14 -0.09
N GLY A 29 22.73 -1.19 -0.05
CA GLY A 29 21.61 -2.08 -0.23
C GLY A 29 20.50 -1.56 0.69
N PRO A 30 19.24 -1.62 0.26
CA PRO A 30 18.13 -1.16 1.09
C PRO A 30 18.36 -1.76 2.47
N GLY A 31 18.68 -0.90 3.44
CA GLY A 31 18.97 -1.34 4.79
C GLY A 31 17.76 -2.14 5.20
N ARG A 32 17.92 -3.46 5.36
CA ARG A 32 16.85 -4.29 5.88
C ARG A 32 16.57 -3.74 7.26
N VAL A 33 15.47 -3.01 7.35
CA VAL A 33 14.98 -2.46 8.59
C VAL A 33 14.48 -3.67 9.33
N ASP A 34 15.05 -3.92 10.50
CA ASP A 34 14.45 -4.88 11.41
C ASP A 34 13.20 -4.19 11.98
N VAL A 35 12.08 -4.42 11.30
CA VAL A 35 10.80 -3.81 11.65
C VAL A 35 10.16 -4.70 12.70
N ASP A 36 10.27 -4.30 13.97
CA ASP A 36 9.56 -4.97 15.05
C ASP A 36 8.05 -4.69 14.95
N GLY A 37 7.26 -5.73 14.64
CA GLY A 37 5.80 -5.66 14.63
C GLY A 37 5.18 -5.61 16.03
N GLY A 38 5.96 -5.87 17.08
CA GLY A 38 5.51 -5.88 18.47
C GLY A 38 5.47 -4.51 19.14
N SER A 39 6.10 -3.48 18.54
CA SER A 39 6.17 -2.14 19.11
C SER A 39 5.92 -1.06 18.07
N LEU A 40 5.30 0.05 18.50
CA LEU A 40 5.09 1.20 17.63
C LEU A 40 6.43 1.92 17.37
N PRO A 41 6.70 2.34 16.12
CA PRO A 41 7.86 3.16 15.84
C PRO A 41 7.71 4.53 16.50
N SER A 42 8.84 5.17 16.82
CA SER A 42 8.90 6.49 17.48
C SER A 42 8.13 7.60 16.76
N ARG A 43 7.90 7.44 15.47
CA ARG A 43 7.01 8.25 14.64
C ARG A 43 6.19 7.32 13.77
N PHE A 44 4.88 7.47 13.75
CA PHE A 44 3.99 6.64 12.94
C PHE A 44 2.92 7.49 12.26
N GLU A 45 3.01 7.65 10.94
CA GLU A 45 2.07 8.43 10.12
C GLU A 45 1.62 7.62 8.90
N ILE A 46 0.35 7.80 8.52
CA ILE A 46 -0.25 7.18 7.34
C ILE A 46 -1.03 8.25 6.58
N GLU A 47 -0.76 8.44 5.29
CA GLU A 47 -1.65 9.13 4.36
C GLU A 47 -2.15 8.08 3.36
N LEU A 48 -3.45 7.78 3.37
CA LEU A 48 -4.06 6.78 2.50
C LEU A 48 -5.18 7.43 1.70
N ARG A 49 -5.06 7.43 0.37
CA ARG A 49 -6.14 7.77 -0.54
C ARG A 49 -6.55 6.55 -1.33
N ALA A 50 -7.85 6.26 -1.39
CA ALA A 50 -8.40 5.22 -2.25
C ALA A 50 -9.42 5.80 -3.23
N LEU A 51 -9.30 5.44 -4.50
CA LEU A 51 -10.29 5.67 -5.56
C LEU A 51 -10.90 4.32 -5.93
N GLN A 52 -12.18 4.14 -5.59
CA GLN A 52 -12.93 2.92 -5.88
C GLN A 52 -13.44 2.92 -7.33
N ALA A 53 -13.75 1.72 -7.84
CA ALA A 53 -14.24 1.53 -9.20
C ALA A 53 -15.54 2.31 -9.50
N ASP A 54 -16.38 2.55 -8.48
CA ASP A 54 -17.60 3.36 -8.56
C ASP A 54 -17.35 4.88 -8.45
N GLN A 55 -16.09 5.31 -8.60
CA GLN A 55 -15.62 6.71 -8.48
C GLN A 55 -15.74 7.30 -7.08
N ARG A 56 -16.08 6.52 -6.05
CA ARG A 56 -16.00 6.98 -4.67
C ARG A 56 -14.56 7.13 -4.25
N GLN A 57 -14.27 8.23 -3.56
CA GLN A 57 -12.96 8.53 -3.03
C GLN A 57 -13.02 8.62 -1.52
N VAL A 58 -12.02 8.05 -0.88
CA VAL A 58 -11.78 8.18 0.56
C VAL A 58 -10.34 8.62 0.78
N TYR A 59 -10.15 9.42 1.82
CA TYR A 59 -8.86 9.97 2.18
C TYR A 59 -8.71 9.95 3.68
N TYR A 60 -7.64 9.32 4.16
CA TYR A 60 -7.31 9.19 5.56
C TYR A 60 -5.94 9.80 5.83
N VAL A 61 -5.83 10.48 6.96
CA VAL A 61 -4.55 10.95 7.50
C VAL A 61 -4.47 10.53 8.95
N LEU A 62 -3.47 9.72 9.28
CA LEU A 62 -3.07 9.43 10.65
C LEU A 62 -1.77 10.19 10.93
N GLU A 63 -1.83 11.11 11.89
CA GLU A 63 -0.68 11.88 12.34
C GLU A 63 0.13 11.15 13.42
N SER A 64 1.34 11.64 13.70
CA SER A 64 2.28 10.99 14.64
C SER A 64 1.81 10.97 16.08
N ASP A 65 0.90 11.88 16.45
CA ASP A 65 0.26 11.98 17.75
C ASP A 65 -1.01 11.12 17.87
N GLY A 66 -1.33 10.36 16.82
CA GLY A 66 -2.51 9.50 16.77
C GLY A 66 -3.78 10.17 16.27
N MET A 67 -3.77 11.47 15.90
CA MET A 67 -4.94 12.11 15.30
C MET A 67 -5.30 11.44 13.96
N LEU A 68 -6.50 10.86 13.88
CA LEU A 68 -7.07 10.36 12.64
C LEU A 68 -8.01 11.40 12.03
N SER A 69 -7.75 11.76 10.78
CA SER A 69 -8.60 12.62 9.95
C SER A 69 -9.17 11.83 8.77
N TYR A 70 -10.37 12.22 8.33
CA TYR A 70 -11.08 11.57 7.23
C TYR A 70 -11.72 12.59 6.29
N GLY A 71 -11.59 12.33 4.99
CA GLY A 71 -12.34 12.98 3.91
C GLY A 71 -13.01 11.93 3.01
N GLY A 72 -14.22 12.22 2.54
CA GLY A 72 -14.95 11.37 1.59
C GLY A 72 -15.45 12.17 0.39
N GLY A 73 -15.60 11.51 -0.76
CA GLY A 73 -16.15 12.14 -1.96
C GLY A 73 -15.25 13.24 -2.53
N ARG A 74 -15.78 14.46 -2.69
CA ARG A 74 -15.06 15.58 -3.30
C ARG A 74 -13.87 16.01 -2.44
N GLU A 75 -14.03 15.97 -1.14
CA GLU A 75 -13.06 16.38 -0.12
C GLU A 75 -11.85 15.43 -0.17
N ALA A 76 -12.09 14.13 -0.31
CA ALA A 76 -11.03 13.16 -0.59
C ALA A 76 -10.28 13.44 -1.91
N GLY A 77 -11.01 13.85 -2.95
CA GLY A 77 -10.42 14.27 -4.23
C GLY A 77 -9.52 15.50 -4.14
N MET A 78 -9.83 16.41 -3.20
CA MET A 78 -9.03 17.60 -2.89
C MET A 78 -7.95 17.34 -1.83
N ARG A 79 -7.81 16.11 -1.33
CA ARG A 79 -6.96 15.77 -0.17
C ARG A 79 -7.27 16.61 1.07
N ALA A 80 -8.53 16.95 1.25
CA ALA A 80 -9.05 17.60 2.45
C ALA A 80 -9.65 16.53 3.36
N ALA A 81 -9.08 16.38 4.56
CA ALA A 81 -9.59 15.50 5.61
C ALA A 81 -9.88 16.33 6.86
N GLU A 82 -10.97 16.01 7.56
CA GLU A 82 -11.33 16.64 8.82
C GLU A 82 -10.96 15.73 10.00
N PRO A 83 -10.48 16.30 11.13
CA PRO A 83 -10.20 15.53 12.33
C PRO A 83 -11.43 14.73 12.79
N VAL A 84 -11.21 13.45 13.07
CA VAL A 84 -12.24 12.54 13.60
C VAL A 84 -12.02 12.29 15.09
N GLY A 85 -10.77 12.05 15.48
CA GLY A 85 -10.38 11.77 16.86
C GLY A 85 -9.00 11.14 16.97
N HIS A 86 -8.52 10.93 18.19
CA HIS A 86 -7.25 10.27 18.44
C HIS A 86 -7.43 8.76 18.56
N LEU A 87 -6.57 8.02 17.86
CA LEU A 87 -6.40 6.59 18.04
C LEU A 87 -5.63 6.29 19.33
N THR A 88 -6.02 5.23 20.02
CA THR A 88 -5.21 4.69 21.12
C THR A 88 -3.96 3.99 20.58
N ASP A 89 -2.96 3.76 21.43
CA ASP A 89 -1.76 3.06 21.01
C ASP A 89 -2.04 1.62 20.57
N GLU A 90 -3.05 0.95 21.15
CA GLU A 90 -3.47 -0.39 20.70
C GLU A 90 -4.03 -0.35 19.28
N GLN A 91 -4.83 0.67 18.95
CA GLN A 91 -5.37 0.85 17.60
C GLN A 91 -4.28 1.20 16.59
N ARG A 92 -3.33 2.03 16.99
CA ARG A 92 -2.16 2.36 16.16
C ARG A 92 -1.31 1.11 15.93
N LEU A 93 -1.12 0.29 16.96
CA LEU A 93 -0.38 -0.97 16.85
C LEU A 93 -1.10 -1.96 15.92
N GLU A 94 -2.43 -2.02 15.93
CA GLU A 94 -3.22 -2.82 14.97
C GLU A 94 -2.94 -2.38 13.52
N LEU A 95 -2.95 -1.07 13.24
CA LEU A 95 -2.59 -0.55 11.90
C LEU A 95 -1.12 -0.84 11.54
N TRP A 96 -0.23 -0.76 12.53
CA TRP A 96 1.19 -1.08 12.33
C TRP A 96 1.41 -2.55 11.98
N GLN A 97 0.73 -3.46 12.66
CA GLN A 97 0.79 -4.90 12.37
C GLN A 97 0.35 -5.18 10.93
N ILE A 98 -0.72 -4.55 10.44
CA ILE A 98 -1.12 -4.67 9.02
C ILE A 98 0.01 -4.20 8.09
N ILE A 99 0.67 -3.08 8.40
CA ILE A 99 1.79 -2.58 7.58
C ILE A 99 2.97 -3.57 7.55
N VAL A 100 3.30 -4.17 8.68
CA VAL A 100 4.41 -5.14 8.81
C VAL A 100 4.07 -6.47 8.15
N ASP A 101 2.91 -7.05 8.49
CA ASP A 101 2.46 -8.36 8.01
C ASP A 101 2.37 -8.41 6.47
N TYR A 102 1.89 -7.32 5.87
CA TYR A 102 1.77 -7.19 4.43
C TYR A 102 2.98 -6.50 3.76
N LYS A 103 4.05 -6.24 4.51
CA LYS A 103 5.29 -5.60 4.03
C LYS A 103 5.04 -4.32 3.23
N LEU A 104 4.12 -3.48 3.69
CA LEU A 104 3.72 -2.27 2.95
C LEU A 104 4.85 -1.23 2.85
N LEU A 105 5.86 -1.30 3.72
CA LEU A 105 7.08 -0.47 3.62
C LEU A 105 8.01 -0.89 2.47
N GLU A 106 7.86 -2.11 1.94
CA GLU A 106 8.64 -2.64 0.82
C GLU A 106 7.81 -2.68 -0.48
N ALA A 107 6.52 -2.30 -0.43
CA ALA A 107 5.61 -2.44 -1.55
C ALA A 107 6.02 -1.52 -2.71
N GLU A 108 6.10 -2.07 -3.92
CA GLU A 108 6.39 -1.29 -5.12
C GLU A 108 5.10 -0.75 -5.75
N GLY A 109 5.19 0.46 -6.29
CA GLY A 109 4.08 1.09 -7.01
C GLY A 109 3.88 0.51 -8.41
N SER A 110 2.67 0.63 -8.94
CA SER A 110 2.32 0.28 -10.31
C SER A 110 1.57 1.44 -10.97
N PHE A 111 2.18 2.04 -11.99
CA PHE A 111 1.65 3.24 -12.65
C PHE A 111 0.64 2.95 -13.78
N MET A 112 0.49 1.69 -14.23
CA MET A 112 -0.35 1.34 -15.38
C MET A 112 -1.25 0.12 -15.18
N ALA A 113 -1.49 -0.29 -13.93
CA ALA A 113 -2.41 -1.39 -13.67
C ALA A 113 -3.87 -0.88 -13.67
N ALA A 114 -4.74 -1.54 -14.41
CA ALA A 114 -6.18 -1.41 -14.22
C ALA A 114 -6.56 -2.10 -12.91
N SER A 115 -7.26 -1.41 -12.00
CA SER A 115 -7.75 -1.98 -10.75
C SER A 115 -9.07 -2.70 -10.97
N ALA A 116 -9.26 -3.89 -10.39
CA ALA A 116 -10.57 -4.52 -10.33
C ALA A 116 -11.51 -3.79 -9.36
N ARG A 117 -10.99 -3.25 -8.25
CA ARG A 117 -11.84 -2.58 -7.25
C ARG A 117 -11.36 -1.21 -6.82
N ALA A 118 -10.07 -1.01 -6.59
CA ALA A 118 -9.58 0.26 -6.08
C ALA A 118 -8.14 0.58 -6.49
N GLN A 119 -7.88 1.87 -6.69
CA GLN A 119 -6.53 2.43 -6.80
C GLN A 119 -6.18 3.13 -5.49
N TYR A 120 -4.95 2.93 -5.02
CA TYR A 120 -4.44 3.48 -3.78
C TYR A 120 -3.23 4.37 -4.03
N ASP A 121 -3.16 5.46 -3.28
CA ASP A 121 -2.00 6.36 -3.16
C ASP A 121 -1.67 6.44 -1.66
N VAL A 122 -0.49 5.96 -1.30
CA VAL A 122 -0.15 5.61 0.09
C VAL A 122 1.19 6.21 0.48
N ARG A 123 1.22 7.01 1.54
CA ARG A 123 2.46 7.47 2.18
C ARG A 123 2.54 6.96 3.60
N LEU A 124 3.63 6.27 3.91
CA LEU A 124 3.91 5.72 5.22
C LEU A 124 5.15 6.38 5.80
N ARG A 125 5.10 6.68 7.10
CA ARG A 125 6.29 7.10 7.86
C ARG A 125 6.39 6.32 9.16
N ALA A 126 7.53 5.68 9.37
CA ALA A 126 7.82 4.83 10.52
C ALA A 126 9.24 5.13 11.04
N GLY A 127 9.34 5.91 12.11
CA GLY A 127 10.61 6.44 12.61
C GLY A 127 11.28 7.33 11.57
N SER A 128 12.47 6.94 11.12
CA SER A 128 13.22 7.60 10.04
C SER A 128 12.77 7.18 8.63
N HIS A 129 11.98 6.11 8.51
CA HIS A 129 11.59 5.55 7.22
C HIS A 129 10.43 6.33 6.63
N ARG A 130 10.51 6.59 5.33
CA ARG A 130 9.46 7.25 4.56
C ARG A 130 9.28 6.47 3.27
N HIS A 131 8.05 6.05 3.00
CA HIS A 131 7.72 5.31 1.79
C HIS A 131 6.49 5.92 1.13
N HIS A 132 6.50 6.04 -0.19
CA HIS A 132 5.37 6.52 -0.99
C HIS A 132 5.24 5.64 -2.22
N PHE A 133 4.05 5.08 -2.43
CA PHE A 133 3.74 4.28 -3.60
C PHE A 133 2.27 4.43 -4.00
N ASN A 134 2.00 4.20 -5.28
CA ASN A 134 0.66 4.14 -5.84
C ASN A 134 0.45 2.75 -6.43
N THR A 135 -0.66 2.09 -6.14
CA THR A 135 -0.91 0.73 -6.64
C THR A 135 -2.40 0.42 -6.74
N VAL A 136 -2.73 -0.79 -7.17
CA VAL A 136 -4.11 -1.29 -7.24
C VAL A 136 -4.31 -2.44 -6.26
N ASP A 137 -5.56 -2.66 -5.86
CA ASP A 137 -5.94 -3.63 -4.84
C ASP A 137 -5.41 -5.06 -5.09
N ASP A 138 -5.39 -5.51 -6.34
CA ASP A 138 -4.95 -6.87 -6.69
C ASP A 138 -3.44 -7.10 -6.51
N ARG A 139 -2.63 -6.05 -6.37
CA ARG A 139 -1.17 -6.14 -6.27
C ARG A 139 -0.68 -6.18 -4.83
N VAL A 140 -1.40 -5.51 -3.93
CA VAL A 140 -1.00 -5.36 -2.52
C VAL A 140 -2.23 -5.57 -1.63
N PRO A 141 -2.58 -6.82 -1.30
CA PRO A 141 -3.84 -7.14 -0.59
C PRO A 141 -3.94 -6.46 0.78
N GLY A 142 -2.80 -6.15 1.43
CA GLY A 142 -2.76 -5.45 2.70
C GLY A 142 -3.36 -4.04 2.68
N LEU A 143 -3.47 -3.41 1.51
CA LEU A 143 -4.10 -2.09 1.41
C LEU A 143 -5.60 -2.12 1.60
N ALA A 144 -6.27 -3.18 1.13
CA ALA A 144 -7.70 -3.35 1.38
C ALA A 144 -7.97 -3.56 2.87
N GLU A 145 -7.11 -4.34 3.55
CA GLU A 145 -7.19 -4.53 5.01
C GLU A 145 -6.92 -3.23 5.77
N LEU A 146 -5.90 -2.48 5.36
CA LEU A 146 -5.57 -1.18 5.96
C LEU A 146 -6.72 -0.16 5.80
N ASP A 147 -7.28 -0.05 4.60
CA ASP A 147 -8.44 0.81 4.29
C ASP A 147 -9.66 0.43 5.16
N MET A 148 -9.98 -0.87 5.24
CA MET A 148 -11.07 -1.36 6.08
C MET A 148 -10.86 -1.08 7.57
N ALA A 149 -9.63 -1.26 8.07
CA ALA A 149 -9.29 -0.99 9.46
C ALA A 149 -9.43 0.50 9.79
N MET A 150 -8.87 1.39 8.96
CA MET A 150 -9.01 2.84 9.13
C MET A 150 -10.48 3.28 9.02
N PHE A 151 -11.25 2.73 8.08
CA PHE A 151 -12.68 2.97 7.98
C PHE A 151 -13.44 2.54 9.25
N ALA A 152 -13.14 1.36 9.79
CA ALA A 152 -13.78 0.86 10.99
C ALA A 152 -13.48 1.73 12.22
N MET A 153 -12.23 2.18 12.37
CA MET A 153 -11.81 3.06 13.45
C MET A 153 -12.50 4.43 13.38
N GLN A 154 -12.51 5.09 12.21
CA GLN A 154 -13.23 6.37 12.07
C GLN A 154 -14.73 6.22 12.27
N ALA A 155 -15.34 5.13 11.78
CA ALA A 155 -16.76 4.90 11.95
C ALA A 155 -17.12 4.70 13.43
N LYS A 156 -16.29 3.96 14.17
CA LYS A 156 -16.44 3.77 15.61
C LYS A 156 -16.43 5.10 16.35
N MET A 157 -15.48 5.99 16.01
CA MET A 157 -15.36 7.32 16.63
C MET A 157 -16.53 8.25 16.27
N ARG A 158 -16.97 8.29 15.00
CA ARG A 158 -18.07 9.16 14.57
C ARG A 158 -19.44 8.72 15.08
N PHE A 159 -19.68 7.42 15.16
CA PHE A 159 -21.02 6.87 15.41
C PHE A 159 -21.15 6.18 16.78
N GLY A 160 -20.15 6.29 17.66
CA GLY A 160 -20.27 5.84 19.05
C GLY A 160 -20.26 4.32 19.25
N GLY A 161 -19.63 3.55 18.36
CA GLY A 161 -19.24 2.17 18.65
C GLY A 161 -20.32 1.09 18.61
N GLY A 162 -21.28 1.17 17.69
CA GLY A 162 -21.92 -0.07 17.21
C GLY A 162 -20.90 -0.88 16.42
N ASP A 163 -20.53 -2.08 16.89
CA ASP A 163 -19.50 -2.95 16.30
C ASP A 163 -19.42 -2.84 14.77
N ALA A 164 -18.36 -2.22 14.25
CA ALA A 164 -18.15 -2.07 12.80
C ALA A 164 -18.13 -3.44 12.08
N ARG A 165 -17.73 -4.51 12.79
CA ARG A 165 -17.82 -5.91 12.33
C ARG A 165 -19.27 -6.35 12.08
N THR A 166 -20.24 -5.84 12.84
CA THR A 166 -21.67 -6.09 12.63
C THR A 166 -22.20 -5.37 11.38
N ALA A 167 -21.67 -4.19 11.06
CA ALA A 167 -22.00 -3.47 9.83
C ALA A 167 -21.42 -4.15 8.56
N VAL A 168 -20.17 -4.63 8.62
CA VAL A 168 -19.54 -5.38 7.52
C VAL A 168 -20.15 -6.77 7.35
N GLY A 169 -20.47 -7.46 8.46
CA GLY A 169 -21.18 -8.74 8.45
C GLY A 169 -22.57 -8.65 7.80
N ARG A 170 -23.31 -7.57 8.05
CA ARG A 170 -24.60 -7.31 7.37
C ARG A 170 -24.47 -7.07 5.87
N ARG A 171 -23.38 -6.46 5.38
CA ARG A 171 -23.15 -6.29 3.93
C ARG A 171 -22.88 -7.61 3.21
N ARG A 172 -22.09 -8.51 3.80
CA ARG A 172 -21.89 -9.86 3.22
C ARG A 172 -23.18 -10.68 3.24
N ALA A 173 -23.94 -10.65 4.35
CA ALA A 173 -25.23 -11.34 4.43
C ALA A 173 -26.25 -10.80 3.41
N ALA A 174 -26.29 -9.49 3.16
CA ALA A 174 -27.19 -8.90 2.16
C ALA A 174 -26.81 -9.29 0.71
N GLN A 175 -25.52 -9.45 0.40
CA GLN A 175 -25.09 -9.93 -0.92
C GLN A 175 -25.38 -11.42 -1.16
N THR A 176 -25.37 -12.25 -0.12
CA THR A 176 -25.70 -13.69 -0.27
C THR A 176 -27.20 -13.94 -0.43
N VAL A 177 -28.06 -13.10 0.15
CA VAL A 177 -29.52 -13.30 0.09
C VAL A 177 -30.15 -12.74 -1.21
N GLY A 178 -29.49 -11.83 -1.91
CA GLY A 178 -29.96 -11.30 -3.20
C GLY A 178 -29.76 -12.21 -4.42
N GLY A 179 -28.99 -13.31 -4.29
CA GLY A 179 -28.59 -14.16 -5.42
C GLY A 179 -29.44 -15.41 -5.67
N ALA A 180 -30.33 -15.79 -4.74
CA ALA A 180 -31.00 -17.10 -4.77
C ALA A 180 -32.46 -17.09 -5.27
N GLY A 181 -32.95 -15.97 -5.81
CA GLY A 181 -34.39 -15.75 -6.07
C GLY A 181 -34.78 -15.52 -7.53
N ARG A 182 -34.26 -16.29 -8.49
CA ARG A 182 -34.84 -16.38 -9.85
C ARG A 182 -35.27 -17.82 -10.14
N GLY A 183 -36.25 -18.27 -9.36
CA GLY A 183 -37.01 -19.48 -9.66
C GLY A 183 -37.92 -19.22 -10.86
N ASN A 184 -37.63 -19.95 -11.94
CA ASN A 184 -38.38 -20.00 -13.19
C ASN A 184 -39.84 -20.43 -12.92
N LEU A 185 -40.80 -19.51 -13.04
CA LEU A 185 -42.23 -19.82 -13.14
C LEU A 185 -42.54 -20.18 -14.60
N MET A 186 -42.21 -21.41 -14.99
CA MET A 186 -42.71 -22.03 -16.21
C MET A 186 -43.57 -23.23 -15.83
N GLY A 187 -44.77 -23.28 -16.43
CA GLY A 187 -45.54 -24.51 -16.57
C GLY A 187 -46.58 -24.76 -15.47
N ARG A 188 -47.79 -24.26 -15.66
CA ARG A 188 -48.98 -25.06 -15.36
C ARG A 188 -49.96 -24.95 -16.51
N ASP A 189 -50.09 -26.08 -17.18
CA ASP A 189 -51.10 -26.42 -18.16
C ASP A 189 -52.51 -26.16 -17.61
N LEU A 190 -53.37 -25.63 -18.48
CA LEU A 190 -54.82 -25.63 -18.30
C LEU A 190 -55.38 -26.60 -19.35
N ASP A 191 -55.93 -27.70 -18.86
CA ASP A 191 -57.02 -28.45 -19.49
C ASP A 191 -58.34 -27.67 -19.37
#